data_AF-A0A3D2ELB0-F1
#
_entry.id   AF-A0A3D2ELB0-F1
#
_cell.length_a   1.000
_cell.length_b   1.000
_cell.length_c   1.000
_cell.angle_alpha   90.00
_cell.angle_beta   90.00
_cell.angle_gamma   90.00
#
_symmetry.space_group_name_H-M   'P 1'
#
loop_
_entity.id
_entity.type
_entity.pdbx_description
1 polymer ?
#
loop_
_entity_poly.entity_id
_entity_poly.type
_entity_poly.pdbx_seq_one_letter_code
_entity_poly.pdbx_strand_id
1 'polypeptide(L)' 'HWLKQSGIAGRYGLLDFEPEHFEREIRALVEQGYQGVNVTVPFKEAALALADEADATARRIGAANTLVFSDG' A
#
# COMPACT_ATOMS: atom_id res chain seq x y z
N HIS A 1 -3.33 10.38 -15.13
CA HIS A 1 -2.69 11.02 -16.30
C HIS A 1 -1.49 10.19 -16.80
N TRP A 2 -0.56 9.76 -15.93
CA TRP A 2 0.62 8.97 -16.33
C TRP A 2 0.32 7.55 -16.84
N LEU A 3 -0.55 6.78 -16.18
CA LEU A 3 -0.91 5.41 -16.61
C LEU A 3 -1.34 5.35 -18.08
N LYS A 4 -2.23 6.27 -18.48
CA LYS A 4 -2.69 6.42 -19.86
C LYS A 4 -1.57 6.81 -20.82
N GLN A 5 -0.67 7.70 -20.41
CA GLN A 5 0.47 8.12 -21.24
C GLN A 5 1.49 7.00 -21.44
N SER A 6 1.67 6.14 -20.44
CA SER A 6 2.58 5.00 -20.48
C SER A 6 1.97 3.75 -21.12
N GLY A 7 0.71 3.80 -21.58
CA GLY A 7 0.02 2.63 -22.14
C GLY A 7 -0.28 1.53 -21.11
N ILE A 8 -0.25 1.86 -19.81
CA ILE A 8 -0.50 0.91 -18.73
C ILE A 8 -2.00 0.86 -18.43
N ALA A 9 -2.60 -0.31 -18.59
CA ALA A 9 -3.97 -0.57 -18.21
C ALA A 9 -4.08 -0.65 -16.68
N GLY A 10 -4.52 0.44 -16.05
CA GLY A 10 -4.68 0.49 -14.59
C GLY A 10 -5.42 1.73 -14.12
N ARG A 11 -5.75 1.74 -12.84
CA ARG A 11 -6.37 2.87 -12.15
C ARG A 11 -5.59 3.19 -10.90
N TYR A 12 -5.34 4.48 -10.68
CA TYR A 12 -4.82 5.01 -9.44
C TYR A 12 -5.90 5.89 -8.82
N GLY A 13 -6.27 5.64 -7.56
CA GLY A 13 -7.39 6.30 -6.89
C GLY A 13 -7.09 6.54 -5.41
N LEU A 14 -7.94 7.33 -4.78
CA LEU A 14 -7.90 7.59 -3.34
C LEU A 14 -8.75 6.54 -2.61
N LEU A 15 -8.22 6.04 -1.51
CA LEU A 15 -8.89 5.17 -0.56
C LEU A 15 -8.70 5.80 0.82
N ASP A 16 -9.77 5.87 1.59
CA ASP A 16 -9.78 6.50 2.92
C ASP A 16 -10.33 5.50 3.94
N PHE A 17 -9.60 5.36 5.04
CA PHE A 17 -9.86 4.35 6.07
C PHE A 17 -9.67 4.98 7.44
N GLU A 18 -10.43 4.51 8.42
CA GLU A 18 -10.14 4.80 9.82
C GLU A 18 -8.91 3.99 10.28
N PRO A 19 -8.04 4.53 11.16
CA PRO A 19 -6.84 3.83 11.63
C PRO A 19 -7.08 2.43 12.21
N GLU A 20 -8.19 2.25 12.90
CA GLU A 20 -8.56 0.98 13.53
C GLU A 20 -8.90 -0.11 12.49
N HIS A 21 -9.17 0.30 11.25
CA HIS A 21 -9.53 -0.60 10.16
C HIS A 21 -8.39 -0.87 9.20
N PHE A 22 -7.26 -0.15 9.30
CA PHE A 22 -6.20 -0.15 8.29
C PHE A 22 -5.79 -1.56 7.85
N GLU A 23 -5.46 -2.45 8.78
CA GLU A 23 -5.02 -3.81 8.43
C GLU A 23 -6.11 -4.61 7.68
N ARG A 24 -7.35 -4.57 8.17
CA ARG A 24 -8.48 -5.24 7.53
C ARG A 24 -8.67 -4.74 6.10
N GLU A 25 -8.62 -3.43 5.90
CA GLU A 25 -8.80 -2.82 4.59
C GLU A 25 -7.65 -3.18 3.64
N ILE A 26 -6.39 -3.17 4.10
CA ILE A 26 -5.26 -3.61 3.27
C ILE A 26 -5.45 -5.07 2.82
N ARG A 27 -5.81 -5.98 3.72
CA ARG A 27 -6.08 -7.39 3.36
C ARG A 27 -7.21 -7.51 2.33
N ALA A 28 -8.30 -6.76 2.50
CA ALA A 28 -9.40 -6.72 1.54
C ALA A 28 -8.96 -6.20 0.16
N LEU A 29 -8.01 -5.26 0.08
CA LEU A 29 -7.47 -4.80 -1.20
C LEU A 29 -6.65 -5.88 -1.92
N VAL A 30 -5.87 -6.69 -1.17
CA VAL A 30 -5.17 -7.85 -1.74
C VAL A 30 -6.18 -8.80 -2.36
N GLU A 31 -7.25 -9.15 -1.62
CA GLU A 31 -8.32 -10.03 -2.11
C GLU A 31 -9.06 -9.47 -3.34
N GLN A 32 -9.18 -8.15 -3.45
CA GLN A 32 -9.77 -7.46 -4.61
C GLN A 32 -8.83 -7.39 -5.83
N GLY A 33 -7.60 -7.91 -5.72
CA GLY A 33 -6.62 -7.95 -6.81
C GLY A 33 -5.87 -6.63 -7.04
N TYR A 34 -5.84 -5.73 -6.04
CA TYR A 34 -4.94 -4.57 -6.11
C TYR A 34 -3.49 -5.05 -6.19
N GLN A 35 -2.64 -4.27 -6.85
CA GLN A 35 -1.21 -4.57 -6.99
C GLN A 35 -0.35 -3.89 -5.91
N GLY A 36 -0.95 -3.01 -5.12
CA GLY A 36 -0.27 -2.24 -4.09
C GLY A 36 -0.97 -0.91 -3.82
N VAL A 37 -0.47 -0.21 -2.81
CA VAL A 37 -0.97 1.11 -2.40
C VAL A 37 0.18 2.01 -1.99
N ASN A 38 0.03 3.31 -2.24
CA ASN A 38 0.81 4.30 -1.51
C ASN A 38 0.12 4.63 -0.19
N VAL A 39 0.93 4.74 0.86
CA VAL A 39 0.48 4.95 2.24
C VAL A 39 0.98 6.31 2.71
N THR A 40 0.08 7.07 3.35
CA THR A 40 0.38 8.36 3.95
C THR A 40 0.02 8.38 5.44
N VAL A 41 0.24 9.51 6.10
CA VAL A 41 -0.13 9.70 7.51
C VAL A 41 -1.63 9.45 7.72
N PRO A 42 -2.04 8.82 8.83
CA PRO A 42 -1.22 8.34 9.95
C PRO A 42 -0.67 6.90 9.79
N PHE A 43 -0.82 6.26 8.63
CA PHE A 43 -0.70 4.80 8.50
C PHE A 43 0.70 4.26 8.19
N LYS A 44 1.73 5.11 8.01
CA LYS A 44 3.03 4.64 7.48
C LYS A 44 3.77 3.66 8.40
N GLU A 45 3.63 3.80 9.72
CA GLU A 45 4.21 2.86 10.68
C GLU A 45 3.45 1.53 10.69
N ALA A 46 2.11 1.59 10.67
CA ALA A 46 1.26 0.41 10.56
C ALA A 46 1.50 -0.36 9.26
N ALA A 47 1.73 0.33 8.15
CA ALA A 47 2.11 -0.30 6.88
C ALA A 47 3.42 -1.08 6.98
N LEU A 48 4.45 -0.51 7.63
CA LEU A 48 5.70 -1.23 7.85
C LEU A 48 5.49 -2.46 8.75
N ALA A 49 4.68 -2.34 9.79
CA ALA A 49 4.40 -3.43 10.71
C ALA A 49 3.60 -4.58 10.07
N LEU A 50 2.73 -4.26 9.10
CA LEU A 50 1.90 -5.22 8.39
C LEU A 50 2.63 -5.97 7.27
N ALA A 51 3.67 -5.38 6.70
CA ALA A 51 4.36 -5.96 5.55
C ALA A 51 5.13 -7.24 5.92
N ASP A 52 4.99 -8.30 5.12
CA ASP A 52 5.73 -9.55 5.30
C ASP A 52 7.24 -9.35 5.08
N GLU A 53 7.59 -8.50 4.11
CA GLU A 53 8.95 -8.10 3.81
C GLU A 53 9.06 -6.57 3.74
N ALA A 54 10.23 -6.03 4.07
CA ALA A 54 10.47 -4.59 4.05
C ALA A 54 11.87 -4.24 3.54
N ASP A 55 11.96 -3.15 2.79
CA ASP A 55 13.25 -2.60 2.38
C ASP A 55 14.10 -2.18 3.59
N ALA A 56 15.42 -2.30 3.47
CA ALA A 56 16.35 -1.86 4.52
C ALA A 56 16.16 -0.38 4.90
N THR A 57 15.82 0.46 3.91
CA THR A 57 15.54 1.88 4.14
C THR A 57 14.24 2.07 4.93
N ALA A 58 13.18 1.34 4.63
CA ALA A 58 11.92 1.42 5.37
C ALA A 58 12.12 0.97 6.83
N ARG A 59 12.85 -0.13 7.05
CA ARG A 59 13.24 -0.59 8.41
C ARG A 59 14.03 0.46 9.18
N ARG A 60 14.99 1.12 8.52
CA ARG A 60 15.82 2.18 9.14
C ARG A 60 15.03 3.44 9.46
N ILE A 61 14.07 3.80 8.62
CA ILE A 61 13.19 4.96 8.83
C ILE A 61 12.13 4.66 9.90
N GLY A 62 11.70 3.40 10.02
CA GLY A 62 10.60 2.99 10.88
C GLY A 62 9.21 3.18 10.26
N ALA A 63 9.13 3.43 8.94
CA ALA A 63 7.86 3.65 8.26
C ALA A 63 7.93 3.28 6.77
N ALA A 64 6.80 2.87 6.20
CA ALA A 64 6.63 2.55 4.77
C ALA A 64 5.57 3.44 4.12
N ASN A 65 5.88 4.05 2.98
CA ASN A 65 4.94 4.86 2.19
C ASN A 65 4.38 4.14 0.96
N THR A 66 4.77 2.88 0.76
CA THR A 66 4.34 2.04 -0.35
C THR A 66 4.26 0.60 0.15
N LEU A 67 3.14 -0.06 -0.12
CA LEU A 67 2.99 -1.51 -0.04
C LEU A 67 2.83 -2.03 -1.46
N VAL A 68 3.54 -3.11 -1.76
CA VAL A 68 3.41 -3.86 -3.01
C VAL A 68 2.84 -5.23 -2.62
N PHE A 69 1.83 -5.69 -3.35
CA PHE A 69 1.19 -6.97 -3.08
C PHE A 69 1.74 -7.99 -4.07
N SER A 70 2.47 -8.98 -3.56
CA SER A 70 3.12 -10.04 -4.33
C SER A 70 2.42 -11.35 -4.02
N ASP A 71 2.10 -12.15 -5.03
CA ASP A 71 1.54 -13.52 -4.91
C ASP A 71 0.17 -13.69 -4.24
N GLY A 72 -0.53 -12.59 -3.90
CA GLY A 72 -1.87 -12.63 -3.31
C GLY A 72 -1.83 -12.92 -1.82
#